data_AF-A0AAV4ILX1-F1
#
_entry.id   AF-A0AAV4ILX1-F1
#
_cell.length_a   1.000
_cell.length_b   1.000
_cell.length_c   1.000
_cell.angle_alpha   90.00
_cell.angle_beta   90.00
_cell.angle_gamma   90.00
#
_symmetry.space_group_name_H-M   'P 1'
#
loop_
_entity.id
_entity.type
_entity.pdbx_description
1 polymer ?
#
loop_
_entity_poly.entity_id
_entity_poly.type
_entity_poly.pdbx_seq_one_letter_code
_entity_poly.pdbx_strand_id
1 'polypeptide(L)'
;MADAFYELQKDGILKKVLYGAQGDAPSFPDGAKATFHYRTTKTDEEKTVLDDSRTVGKPMELIFGKKFKLEVWEKLLKTMKVNEVAEFTCDIKHTAVYPLVAKSLRDIYKGKKDGHHHGGSHCCGMAAFSQQGMGYCDLDELVKAPQPLCFVLELLKLEQPQQFEQESWSMNHIEKREKIPKLREAGNDSYRNKDYEDAAHKYAQALSMLEDLMLQEKPGDDDWKKLDDLKRPLLLNFSQCKLLTRDFYPVITHTTDVLARDPDNEKALFRRGKAHAAVWNVTEARQDLLRVVELNPKLDGVVHKELAALESRVKQKEAQEKSSYLGMFSS
;
A
#
# COMPACT_ATOMS: atom_id res chain seq x y z
N MET A 1 10.45 4.71 34.98
CA MET A 1 11.08 5.90 34.38
C MET A 1 12.59 5.91 34.65
N ALA A 2 13.05 5.79 35.90
CA ALA A 2 14.48 5.71 36.25
C ALA A 2 15.24 4.58 35.51
N ASP A 3 14.64 3.40 35.37
CA ASP A 3 15.29 2.27 34.68
C ASP A 3 15.53 2.54 33.19
N ALA A 4 14.60 3.21 32.51
CA ALA A 4 14.74 3.53 31.08
C ALA A 4 15.85 4.56 30.81
N PHE A 5 16.01 5.55 31.70
CA PHE A 5 17.13 6.51 31.62
C PHE A 5 18.48 5.82 31.86
N TYR A 6 18.53 4.89 32.82
CA TYR A 6 19.74 4.16 33.14
C TYR A 6 20.18 3.23 32.01
N GLU A 7 19.22 2.54 31.36
CA GLU A 7 19.52 1.70 30.19
C GLU A 7 19.97 2.50 28.97
N LEU A 8 19.38 3.69 28.72
CA LEU A 8 19.88 4.60 27.69
C LEU A 8 21.32 5.05 27.98
N GLN A 9 21.62 5.40 29.23
CA GLN A 9 22.96 5.86 29.60
C GLN A 9 24.01 4.75 29.45
N LYS A 10 23.69 3.51 29.81
CA LYS A 10 24.55 2.35 29.50
C LYS A 10 24.77 2.16 28.00
N ASP A 11 23.73 2.44 27.21
CA ASP A 11 23.81 2.38 25.76
C ASP A 11 24.44 3.65 25.15
N GLY A 12 25.10 4.52 25.93
CA GLY A 12 25.81 5.70 25.40
C GLY A 12 24.86 6.78 24.87
N ILE A 13 23.66 6.86 25.44
CA ILE A 13 22.63 7.84 25.09
C ILE A 13 22.28 8.65 26.34
N LEU A 14 22.48 9.96 26.27
CA LEU A 14 22.11 10.89 27.32
C LEU A 14 20.81 11.62 26.94
N LYS A 15 19.75 11.42 27.72
CA LYS A 15 18.46 12.09 27.53
C LYS A 15 18.33 13.28 28.47
N LYS A 16 17.96 14.44 27.92
CA LYS A 16 17.58 15.65 28.64
C LYS A 16 16.20 16.11 28.20
N VAL A 17 15.22 16.12 29.10
CA VAL A 17 13.88 16.66 28.79
C VAL A 17 13.96 18.19 28.78
N LEU A 18 13.61 18.79 27.65
CA LEU A 18 13.58 20.26 27.47
C LEU A 18 12.20 20.81 27.81
N TYR A 19 11.15 20.10 27.42
CA TYR A 19 9.77 20.41 27.75
C TYR A 19 9.03 19.13 28.12
N GLY A 20 8.55 19.07 29.37
CA GLY A 20 7.82 17.91 29.87
C GLY A 20 6.35 17.93 29.44
N ALA A 21 5.80 16.75 29.18
CA ALA A 21 4.37 16.57 28.93
C ALA A 21 3.62 16.06 30.17
N GLN A 22 2.33 16.42 30.27
CA GLN A 22 1.41 15.95 31.31
C GLN A 22 0.81 14.59 30.93
N GLY A 23 0.53 13.75 31.94
CA GLY A 23 -0.05 12.41 31.78
C GLY A 23 0.96 11.27 31.85
N ASP A 24 0.45 10.05 31.72
CA ASP A 24 1.25 8.81 31.78
C ASP A 24 2.02 8.57 30.48
N ALA A 25 3.11 7.81 30.58
CA ALA A 25 3.86 7.40 29.40
C ALA A 25 2.99 6.45 28.55
N PRO A 26 2.81 6.74 27.25
CA PRO A 26 1.99 5.89 26.40
C PRO A 26 2.67 4.54 26.14
N SER A 27 1.88 3.50 25.81
CA SER A 27 2.44 2.25 25.32
C SER A 27 2.82 2.39 23.85
N PHE A 28 3.96 1.81 23.47
CA PHE A 28 4.48 1.79 22.11
C PHE A 28 4.50 0.35 21.58
N PRO A 29 3.34 -0.24 21.24
CA PRO A 29 3.31 -1.58 20.65
C PRO A 29 3.91 -1.57 19.25
N ASP A 30 4.40 -2.72 18.82
CA ASP A 30 4.85 -2.91 17.43
C ASP A 30 3.70 -2.58 16.47
N GLY A 31 4.02 -1.82 15.43
CA GLY A 31 3.05 -1.29 14.48
C GLY A 31 2.40 0.03 14.89
N ALA A 32 2.65 0.60 16.07
CA ALA A 32 2.19 1.96 16.38
C ALA A 32 2.90 2.99 15.48
N LYS A 33 2.24 4.12 15.19
CA LYS A 33 2.82 5.21 14.39
C LYS A 33 3.07 6.45 15.27
N ALA A 34 4.31 6.90 15.33
CA ALA A 34 4.70 8.16 15.95
C ALA A 34 4.87 9.25 14.88
N THR A 35 4.29 10.42 15.14
CA THR A 35 4.50 11.64 14.36
C THR A 35 5.28 12.62 15.22
N PHE A 36 6.44 13.09 14.75
CA PHE A 36 7.35 13.91 15.57
C PHE A 36 8.15 14.91 14.72
N HIS A 37 8.56 16.03 15.32
CA HIS A 37 9.59 16.89 14.77
C HIS A 37 10.97 16.46 15.26
N TYR A 38 12.00 16.62 14.43
CA TYR A 38 13.37 16.35 14.80
C TYR A 38 14.26 17.51 14.36
N ARG A 39 15.29 17.77 15.17
CA ARG A 39 16.44 18.59 14.81
C ARG A 39 17.70 17.81 15.17
N THR A 40 18.57 17.60 14.20
CA THR A 40 19.86 16.95 14.39
C THR A 40 20.96 17.99 14.36
N THR A 41 21.84 17.97 15.35
CA THR A 41 23.02 18.84 15.41
C THR A 41 24.29 18.04 15.68
N LYS A 42 25.44 18.62 15.33
CA LYS A 42 26.74 18.18 15.84
C LYS A 42 26.84 18.45 17.36
N THR A 43 27.81 17.81 17.99
CA THR A 43 28.13 17.97 19.43
C THR A 43 29.18 19.06 19.70
N ASP A 44 29.47 19.89 18.70
CA ASP A 44 30.33 21.06 18.82
C ASP A 44 29.68 22.16 19.69
N GLU A 45 30.51 23.12 20.13
CA GLU A 45 30.06 24.23 20.99
C GLU A 45 28.96 25.08 20.32
N GLU A 46 29.01 25.20 18.99
CA GLU A 46 28.04 25.95 18.19
C GLU A 46 26.73 25.19 17.92
N LYS A 47 26.67 23.89 18.26
CA LYS A 47 25.55 22.99 17.92
C LYS A 47 25.15 23.10 16.45
N THR A 48 26.13 22.93 15.56
CA THR A 48 25.94 23.05 14.11
C THR A 48 24.76 22.19 13.64
N VAL A 49 23.73 22.83 13.08
CA VAL A 49 22.52 22.14 12.63
C VAL A 49 22.79 21.39 11.33
N LEU A 50 22.48 20.10 11.33
CA LEU A 50 22.57 19.24 10.14
C LEU A 50 21.21 19.17 9.43
N ASP A 51 20.15 18.90 10.18
CA ASP A 51 18.80 18.75 9.63
C ASP A 51 17.76 19.22 10.65
N ASP A 52 16.69 19.84 10.18
CA ASP A 52 15.56 20.28 11.02
C ASP A 52 14.25 20.12 10.25
N SER A 53 13.37 19.22 10.69
CA SER A 53 12.12 18.96 9.98
C SER A 53 11.14 20.13 10.00
N ARG A 54 11.30 21.11 10.90
CA ARG A 54 10.49 22.34 10.90
C ARG A 54 10.84 23.28 9.76
N THR A 55 12.09 23.27 9.29
CA THR A 55 12.48 24.09 8.13
C THR A 55 11.81 23.61 6.84
N VAL A 56 11.51 22.31 6.78
CA VAL A 56 10.78 21.66 5.67
C VAL A 56 9.26 21.78 5.85
N GLY A 57 8.79 22.10 7.07
CA GLY A 57 7.37 22.25 7.40
C GLY A 57 6.59 20.92 7.45
N LYS A 58 7.29 19.77 7.48
CA LYS A 58 6.66 18.44 7.53
C LYS A 58 7.20 17.63 8.70
N PRO A 59 6.36 17.17 9.63
CA PRO A 59 6.80 16.26 10.68
C PRO A 59 7.19 14.91 10.09
N MET A 60 8.02 14.17 10.82
CA MET A 60 8.46 12.84 10.48
C MET A 60 7.48 11.82 11.03
N GLU A 61 7.26 10.73 10.30
CA GLU A 61 6.46 9.59 10.74
C GLU A 61 7.36 8.34 10.88
N LEU A 62 7.22 7.62 11.99
CA LEU A 62 7.92 6.36 12.26
C LEU A 62 6.93 5.31 12.75
N ILE A 63 7.01 4.11 12.17
CA ILE A 63 6.22 2.95 12.60
C ILE A 63 7.12 2.02 13.41
N PHE A 64 6.73 1.74 14.66
CA PHE A 64 7.48 0.89 15.59
C PHE A 64 7.54 -0.57 15.10
N GLY A 65 8.66 -1.26 15.34
CA GLY A 65 8.84 -2.68 14.97
C GLY A 65 9.16 -2.95 13.50
N LYS A 66 9.19 -1.91 12.64
CA LYS A 66 9.53 -2.04 11.21
C LYS A 66 11.03 -1.92 10.89
N LYS A 67 11.90 -1.96 11.92
CA LYS A 67 13.38 -1.84 11.80
C LYS A 67 13.78 -0.67 10.90
N PHE A 68 13.41 0.54 11.32
CA PHE A 68 13.80 1.76 10.63
C PHE A 68 15.34 1.84 10.49
N LYS A 69 15.85 2.40 9.38
CA LYS A 69 17.30 2.45 9.10
C LYS A 69 18.12 3.14 10.21
N LEU A 70 17.49 4.02 10.99
CA LEU A 70 18.05 4.63 12.18
C LEU A 70 17.33 4.11 13.43
N GLU A 71 17.69 2.91 13.86
CA GLU A 71 17.03 2.19 14.97
C GLU A 71 17.04 2.97 16.29
N VAL A 72 18.04 3.83 16.49
CA VAL A 72 18.14 4.64 17.72
C VAL A 72 16.91 5.51 17.91
N TRP A 73 16.34 6.12 16.86
CA TRP A 73 15.13 6.96 16.98
C TRP A 73 13.95 6.20 17.57
N GLU A 74 13.79 4.92 17.23
CA GLU A 74 12.75 4.10 17.83
C GLU A 74 12.95 3.95 19.34
N LYS A 75 14.20 3.71 19.78
CA LYS A 75 14.55 3.64 21.20
C LYS A 75 14.31 4.98 21.92
N LEU A 76 14.67 6.11 21.30
CA LEU A 76 14.51 7.44 21.89
C LEU A 76 13.02 7.75 22.11
N LEU A 77 12.20 7.57 21.06
CA LEU A 77 10.78 7.87 21.08
C LEU A 77 10.02 7.03 22.11
N LYS A 78 10.39 5.75 22.32
CA LYS A 78 9.80 4.88 23.36
C LYS A 78 9.96 5.43 24.78
N THR A 79 10.87 6.37 25.00
CA THR A 79 11.06 6.99 26.32
C THR A 79 10.28 8.30 26.49
N MET A 80 9.65 8.81 25.44
CA MET A 80 8.99 10.11 25.42
C MET A 80 7.49 10.01 25.70
N LYS A 81 6.92 11.09 26.22
CA LYS A 81 5.48 11.31 26.27
C LYS A 81 5.01 12.11 25.06
N VAL A 82 3.73 11.99 24.72
CA VAL A 82 3.11 12.83 23.68
C VAL A 82 3.16 14.29 24.13
N ASN A 83 3.58 15.19 23.25
CA ASN A 83 3.93 16.59 23.46
C ASN A 83 5.21 16.85 24.29
N GLU A 84 6.03 15.83 24.55
CA GLU A 84 7.35 16.01 25.16
C GLU A 84 8.36 16.51 24.11
N VAL A 85 9.24 17.43 24.53
CA VAL A 85 10.44 17.80 23.79
C VAL A 85 11.66 17.33 24.58
N ALA A 86 12.50 16.50 23.97
CA ALA A 86 13.70 15.97 24.61
C ALA A 86 14.90 16.04 23.67
N GLU A 87 16.05 16.39 24.25
CA GLU A 87 17.37 16.34 23.62
C GLU A 87 18.05 15.03 23.99
N PHE A 88 18.65 14.38 22.99
CA PHE A 88 19.35 13.12 23.13
C PHE A 88 20.74 13.24 22.53
N THR A 89 21.78 13.14 23.35
CA THR A 89 23.16 13.03 22.87
C THR A 89 23.48 11.56 22.70
N CYS A 90 23.79 11.15 21.47
CA CYS A 90 24.02 9.75 21.11
C CYS A 90 25.46 9.54 20.65
N ASP A 91 26.09 8.48 21.18
CA ASP A 91 27.42 8.04 20.74
C ASP A 91 27.47 7.61 19.27
N ILE A 92 28.69 7.58 18.74
CA ILE A 92 29.02 7.24 17.33
C ILE A 92 28.37 5.93 16.87
N LYS A 93 28.27 4.93 17.76
CA LYS A 93 27.66 3.63 17.46
C LYS A 93 26.20 3.73 16.97
N HIS A 94 25.48 4.76 17.39
CA HIS A 94 24.09 5.00 17.01
C HIS A 94 23.94 5.99 15.85
N THR A 95 24.96 6.82 15.60
CA THR A 95 24.92 7.93 14.63
C THR A 95 25.65 7.61 13.33
N ALA A 96 26.45 6.54 13.27
CA ALA A 96 27.21 6.17 12.07
C ALA A 96 26.34 5.96 10.81
N VAL A 97 25.10 5.51 10.98
CA VAL A 97 24.13 5.32 9.87
C VAL A 97 23.33 6.58 9.54
N TYR A 98 23.45 7.65 10.35
CA TYR A 98 22.71 8.89 10.16
C TYR A 98 22.92 9.52 8.78
N PRO A 99 24.14 9.62 8.20
CA PRO A 99 24.32 10.25 6.90
C PRO A 99 23.51 9.60 5.78
N LEU A 100 23.35 8.28 5.81
CA LEU A 100 22.53 7.55 4.83
C LEU A 100 21.04 7.91 4.95
N VAL A 101 20.55 8.03 6.18
CA VAL A 101 19.14 8.38 6.45
C VAL A 101 18.88 9.85 6.12
N ALA A 102 19.79 10.75 6.51
CA ALA A 102 19.72 12.17 6.20
C ALA A 102 19.70 12.42 4.69
N LYS A 103 20.54 11.72 3.91
CA LYS A 103 20.52 11.77 2.44
C LYS A 103 19.13 11.39 1.90
N SER A 104 18.62 10.21 2.28
CA SER A 104 17.29 9.75 1.84
C SER A 104 16.19 10.76 2.17
N LEU A 105 16.20 11.34 3.37
CA LEU A 105 15.21 12.35 3.78
C LEU A 105 15.32 13.63 2.95
N ARG A 106 16.54 14.15 2.75
CA ARG A 106 16.79 15.34 1.93
C ARG A 106 16.33 15.16 0.47
N ASP A 107 16.60 14.00 -0.11
CA ASP A 107 16.23 13.72 -1.51
C ASP A 107 14.71 13.60 -1.68
N ILE A 108 14.01 12.96 -0.72
CA ILE A 108 12.55 12.93 -0.66
C ILE A 108 11.97 14.35 -0.59
N TYR A 109 12.51 15.22 0.28
CA TYR A 109 12.03 16.59 0.43
C TYR A 109 12.28 17.47 -0.80
N LYS A 110 13.36 17.21 -1.55
CA LYS A 110 13.65 17.89 -2.84
C LYS A 110 12.81 17.37 -4.00
N GLY A 111 11.93 16.39 -3.79
CA GLY A 111 11.09 15.82 -4.83
C GLY A 111 11.84 14.93 -5.83
N LYS A 112 13.10 14.57 -5.54
CA LYS A 112 13.77 13.48 -6.24
C LYS A 112 13.15 12.19 -5.73
N LYS A 113 12.14 11.69 -6.43
CA LYS A 113 11.70 10.30 -6.25
C LYS A 113 12.86 9.41 -6.74
N ASP A 114 13.74 9.01 -5.83
CA ASP A 114 14.49 7.79 -6.04
C ASP A 114 13.44 6.69 -6.25
N GLY A 115 13.40 6.13 -7.45
CA GLY A 115 12.54 4.99 -7.75
C GLY A 115 12.84 3.92 -6.72
N HIS A 116 11.81 3.53 -5.96
CA HIS A 116 11.82 2.38 -5.06
C HIS A 116 12.23 1.12 -5.85
N HIS A 117 13.53 0.90 -6.01
CA HIS A 117 14.09 -0.39 -6.32
C HIS A 117 14.19 -1.14 -4.99
N HIS A 118 13.08 -1.76 -4.59
CA HIS A 118 13.14 -2.89 -3.68
C HIS A 118 13.64 -4.10 -4.46
N GLY A 119 14.95 -4.23 -4.54
CA GLY A 119 15.61 -5.35 -5.20
C GLY A 119 17.09 -5.35 -4.89
N GLY A 120 17.51 -6.24 -4.00
CA GLY A 120 18.93 -6.54 -3.81
C GLY A 120 19.39 -6.50 -2.37
N SER A 121 19.16 -7.60 -1.65
CA SER A 121 20.23 -8.13 -0.80
C SER A 121 21.43 -8.40 -1.70
N HIS A 122 22.35 -7.43 -1.80
CA HIS A 122 23.71 -7.71 -2.22
C HIS A 122 24.67 -6.80 -1.48
N CYS A 123 25.54 -7.45 -0.71
CA CYS A 123 26.68 -6.91 0.01
C CYS A 123 27.77 -6.44 -0.99
N CYS A 124 27.44 -5.49 -1.87
CA CYS A 124 28.33 -5.03 -2.93
C CYS A 124 28.05 -3.55 -3.29
N GLY A 125 28.21 -2.66 -2.31
CA GLY A 125 28.12 -1.20 -2.50
C GLY A 125 29.30 -0.42 -1.89
N MET A 126 30.24 -1.10 -1.25
CA MET A 126 31.41 -0.46 -0.61
C MET A 126 32.45 0.04 -1.64
N ALA A 127 32.39 -0.44 -2.89
CA ALA A 127 33.40 -0.10 -3.91
C ALA A 127 33.07 1.12 -4.78
N ALA A 128 31.81 1.60 -4.80
CA ALA A 128 31.40 2.77 -5.59
C ALA A 128 31.44 4.10 -4.80
N PHE A 129 31.79 4.05 -3.51
CA PHE A 129 31.84 5.21 -2.62
C PHE A 129 33.07 6.11 -2.82
N SER A 130 34.01 5.72 -3.69
CA SER A 130 35.34 6.37 -3.76
C SER A 130 35.45 7.54 -4.74
N GLN A 131 34.46 7.78 -5.64
CA GLN A 131 34.58 8.83 -6.67
C GLN A 131 33.47 9.89 -6.69
N GLN A 132 32.30 9.61 -6.11
CA GLN A 132 31.20 10.58 -6.02
C GLN A 132 30.63 10.49 -4.61
N GLY A 133 30.84 11.50 -3.77
CA GLY A 133 30.29 11.56 -2.42
C GLY A 133 28.75 11.49 -2.41
N MET A 134 28.15 11.55 -1.23
CA MET A 134 26.70 11.56 -1.00
C MET A 134 25.96 12.72 -1.68
N GLY A 135 26.69 13.71 -2.20
CA GLY A 135 26.12 14.90 -2.86
C GLY A 135 25.81 16.03 -1.87
N TYR A 136 26.24 15.87 -0.62
CA TYR A 136 26.05 16.81 0.48
C TYR A 136 27.35 16.86 1.29
N CYS A 137 28.06 18.00 1.25
CA CYS A 137 29.41 18.12 1.82
C CYS A 137 29.46 17.80 3.32
N ASP A 138 28.44 18.23 4.07
CA ASP A 138 28.29 17.97 5.51
C ASP A 138 28.09 16.47 5.83
N LEU A 139 27.32 15.76 4.99
CA LEU A 139 27.14 14.30 5.13
C LEU A 139 28.40 13.54 4.74
N ASP A 140 29.11 13.99 3.70
CA ASP A 140 30.39 13.40 3.28
C ASP A 140 31.46 13.53 4.37
N GLU A 141 31.49 14.66 5.08
CA GLU A 141 32.33 14.85 6.26
C GLU A 141 31.97 13.87 7.38
N LEU A 142 30.68 13.69 7.67
CA LEU A 142 30.22 12.76 8.70
C LEU A 142 30.55 11.30 8.38
N VAL A 143 30.58 10.93 7.10
CA VAL A 143 30.99 9.59 6.66
C VAL A 143 32.49 9.39 6.84
N LYS A 144 33.29 10.41 6.52
CA LYS A 144 34.75 10.37 6.68
C LYS A 144 35.17 10.40 8.14
N ALA A 145 34.46 11.16 8.97
CA ALA A 145 34.71 11.33 10.39
C ALA A 145 33.40 11.16 11.19
N PRO A 146 32.99 9.91 11.47
CA PRO A 146 31.83 9.64 12.31
C PRO A 146 32.00 10.26 13.69
N GLN A 147 30.96 10.94 14.17
CA GLN A 147 30.99 11.66 15.44
C GLN A 147 29.65 11.52 16.21
N PRO A 148 29.64 11.75 17.53
CA PRO A 148 28.42 11.80 18.30
C PRO A 148 27.51 12.95 17.80
N LEU A 149 26.21 12.70 17.79
CA LEU A 149 25.20 13.68 17.35
C LEU A 149 24.17 13.92 18.45
N CYS A 150 23.57 15.10 18.42
CA CYS A 150 22.44 15.46 19.26
C CYS A 150 21.15 15.43 18.44
N PHE A 151 20.13 14.73 18.95
CA PHE A 151 18.78 14.72 18.39
C PHE A 151 17.83 15.44 19.36
N VAL A 152 17.23 16.53 18.92
CA VAL A 152 16.10 17.16 19.62
C VAL A 152 14.82 16.67 18.98
N LEU A 153 14.03 15.88 19.70
CA LEU A 153 12.77 15.31 19.24
C LEU A 153 11.60 15.98 19.95
N GLU A 154 10.53 16.24 19.21
CA GLU A 154 9.22 16.66 19.73
C GLU A 154 8.19 15.64 19.27
N LEU A 155 7.67 14.82 20.19
CA LEU A 155 6.65 13.82 19.86
C LEU A 155 5.27 14.48 19.80
N LEU A 156 4.68 14.60 18.61
CA LEU A 156 3.39 15.30 18.42
C LEU A 156 2.20 14.37 18.62
N LYS A 157 2.27 13.16 18.05
CA LYS A 157 1.16 12.23 18.02
C LYS A 157 1.66 10.79 18.09
N LEU A 158 0.90 9.94 18.77
CA LEU A 158 1.08 8.49 18.76
C LEU A 158 -0.25 7.84 18.42
N GLU A 159 -0.27 7.05 17.34
CA GLU A 159 -1.45 6.33 16.86
C GLU A 159 -1.26 4.83 17.08
N GLN A 160 -2.25 4.19 17.70
CA GLN A 160 -2.24 2.75 17.91
C GLN A 160 -2.43 2.01 16.57
N PRO A 161 -1.91 0.76 16.41
CA PRO A 161 -2.02 0.00 15.16
C PRO A 161 -3.45 -0.17 14.63
N GLN A 162 -4.45 -0.08 15.51
CA GLN A 162 -5.88 -0.21 15.17
C GLN A 162 -6.51 1.11 14.70
N GLN A 163 -5.85 2.24 14.94
CA GLN A 163 -6.39 3.60 14.74
C GLN A 163 -5.91 4.28 13.47
N PHE A 164 -4.88 3.74 12.79
CA PHE A 164 -4.48 4.21 11.47
C PHE A 164 -4.61 3.07 10.45
N GLU A 165 -5.22 3.36 9.30
CA GLU A 165 -5.20 2.44 8.16
C GLU A 165 -3.74 2.31 7.71
N GLN A 166 -3.14 1.17 8.03
CA GLN A 166 -1.77 0.89 7.64
C GLN A 166 -1.71 0.82 6.11
N GLU A 167 -1.19 1.89 5.49
CA GLU A 167 -1.03 2.00 4.05
C GLU A 167 -0.25 0.77 3.53
N SER A 168 -0.71 0.19 2.41
CA SER A 168 -0.33 -1.15 1.92
C SER A 168 1.18 -1.37 1.74
N TRP A 169 1.98 -0.30 1.70
CA TRP A 169 3.42 -0.31 1.56
C TRP A 169 4.20 -0.61 2.86
N SER A 170 3.58 -0.54 4.04
CA SER A 170 4.26 -0.75 5.32
C SER A 170 4.11 -2.16 5.93
N MET A 171 3.34 -3.05 5.28
CA MET A 171 3.13 -4.43 5.74
C MET A 171 4.20 -5.39 5.19
N ASN A 172 4.74 -6.24 6.05
CA ASN A 172 5.70 -7.29 5.64
C ASN A 172 4.98 -8.38 4.82
N HIS A 173 5.70 -9.11 3.97
CA HIS A 173 5.11 -10.16 3.12
C HIS A 173 4.31 -11.22 3.90
N ILE A 174 4.75 -11.54 5.13
CA ILE A 174 4.05 -12.47 6.03
C ILE A 174 2.71 -11.87 6.51
N GLU A 175 2.71 -10.59 6.90
CA GLU A 175 1.49 -9.90 7.34
C GLU A 175 0.49 -9.75 6.19
N LYS A 176 0.96 -9.47 4.97
CA LYS A 176 0.11 -9.43 3.77
C LYS A 176 -0.55 -10.79 3.52
N ARG A 177 0.22 -11.89 3.59
CA ARG A 177 -0.29 -13.26 3.41
C ARG A 177 -1.36 -13.62 4.44
N GLU A 178 -1.21 -13.19 5.69
CA GLU A 178 -2.20 -13.40 6.77
C GLU A 178 -3.46 -12.52 6.62
N LYS A 179 -3.32 -11.31 6.06
CA LYS A 179 -4.42 -10.35 5.93
C LYS A 179 -5.34 -10.65 4.74
N ILE A 180 -4.82 -11.21 3.65
CA ILE A 180 -5.60 -11.53 2.44
C ILE A 180 -6.81 -12.44 2.73
N PRO A 181 -6.66 -13.58 3.47
CA PRO A 181 -7.81 -14.41 3.83
C PRO A 181 -8.85 -13.66 4.66
N LYS A 182 -8.42 -12.84 5.63
CA LYS A 182 -9.31 -12.05 6.49
C LYS A 182 -10.11 -11.01 5.71
N LEU A 183 -9.46 -10.32 4.77
CA LEU A 183 -10.14 -9.37 3.88
C LEU A 183 -11.13 -10.07 2.96
N ARG A 184 -10.79 -11.27 2.46
CA ARG A 184 -11.72 -12.08 1.67
C ARG A 184 -12.97 -12.45 2.46
N GLU A 185 -12.80 -12.89 3.71
CA GLU A 185 -13.92 -13.24 4.59
C GLU A 185 -14.78 -12.02 4.93
N ALA A 186 -14.16 -10.91 5.32
CA ALA A 186 -14.87 -9.66 5.59
C ALA A 186 -15.62 -9.13 4.34
N GLY A 187 -15.04 -9.30 3.15
CA GLY A 187 -15.71 -9.00 1.88
C GLY A 187 -16.91 -9.92 1.62
N ASN A 188 -16.80 -11.21 1.93
CA ASN A 188 -17.91 -12.16 1.83
C ASN A 188 -19.05 -11.80 2.80
N ASP A 189 -18.72 -11.35 4.01
CA ASP A 189 -19.70 -10.90 5.01
C ASP A 189 -20.45 -9.66 4.54
N SER A 190 -19.71 -8.67 4.04
CA SER A 190 -20.29 -7.44 3.48
C SER A 190 -21.19 -7.76 2.29
N TYR A 191 -20.78 -8.69 1.42
CA TYR A 191 -21.59 -9.16 0.30
C TYR A 191 -22.89 -9.85 0.75
N ARG A 192 -22.83 -10.68 1.81
CA ARG A 192 -24.03 -11.31 2.40
C ARG A 192 -25.01 -10.29 2.97
N ASN A 193 -24.48 -9.19 3.51
CA ASN A 193 -25.26 -8.05 4.00
C ASN A 193 -25.80 -7.13 2.88
N LYS A 194 -25.53 -7.47 1.61
CA LYS A 194 -25.87 -6.67 0.41
C LYS A 194 -25.16 -5.32 0.32
N ASP A 195 -24.12 -5.12 1.12
CA ASP A 195 -23.24 -3.97 1.00
C ASP A 195 -22.17 -4.26 -0.05
N TYR A 196 -22.53 -4.04 -1.32
CA TYR A 196 -21.69 -4.40 -2.46
C TYR A 196 -20.51 -3.44 -2.67
N GLU A 197 -20.63 -2.18 -2.26
CA GLU A 197 -19.55 -1.20 -2.38
C GLU A 197 -18.44 -1.50 -1.38
N ASP A 198 -18.79 -1.73 -0.12
CA ASP A 198 -17.85 -2.10 0.93
C ASP A 198 -17.22 -3.48 0.67
N ALA A 199 -18.01 -4.44 0.19
CA ALA A 199 -17.47 -5.73 -0.28
C ALA A 199 -16.44 -5.55 -1.40
N ALA A 200 -16.76 -4.74 -2.41
CA ALA A 200 -15.83 -4.45 -3.50
C ALA A 200 -14.55 -3.78 -3.01
N HIS A 201 -14.65 -2.84 -2.06
CA HIS A 201 -13.50 -2.18 -1.45
C HIS A 201 -12.58 -3.19 -0.75
N LYS A 202 -13.13 -4.09 0.08
CA LYS A 202 -12.36 -5.13 0.77
C LYS A 202 -11.68 -6.10 -0.20
N TYR A 203 -12.37 -6.52 -1.27
CA TYR A 203 -11.75 -7.37 -2.30
C TYR A 203 -10.64 -6.63 -3.06
N ALA A 204 -10.82 -5.35 -3.39
CA ALA A 204 -9.80 -4.54 -4.04
C ALA A 204 -8.54 -4.39 -3.17
N GLN A 205 -8.70 -4.17 -1.87
CA GLN A 205 -7.59 -4.16 -0.92
C GLN A 205 -6.84 -5.50 -0.89
N ALA A 206 -7.57 -6.62 -0.86
CA ALA A 206 -6.96 -7.96 -0.90
C ALA A 206 -6.21 -8.21 -2.22
N LEU A 207 -6.77 -7.78 -3.35
CA LEU A 207 -6.14 -7.89 -4.68
C LEU A 207 -4.84 -7.07 -4.75
N SER A 208 -4.86 -5.82 -4.28
CA SER A 208 -3.66 -4.97 -4.25
C SER A 208 -2.54 -5.60 -3.41
N MET A 209 -2.86 -6.12 -2.22
CA MET A 209 -1.86 -6.81 -1.39
C MET A 209 -1.32 -8.07 -2.07
N LEU A 210 -2.16 -8.79 -2.81
CA LEU A 210 -1.75 -9.99 -3.52
C LEU A 210 -0.86 -9.67 -4.73
N GLU A 211 -1.18 -8.62 -5.49
CA GLU A 211 -0.36 -8.14 -6.61
C GLU A 211 1.04 -7.69 -6.14
N ASP A 212 1.12 -7.01 -4.99
CA ASP A 212 2.39 -6.66 -4.36
C ASP A 212 3.24 -7.90 -4.01
N LEU A 213 2.59 -8.98 -3.55
CA LEU A 213 3.28 -10.24 -3.28
C LEU A 213 3.76 -10.91 -4.57
N MET A 214 2.94 -10.90 -5.61
CA MET A 214 3.28 -11.50 -6.92
C MET A 214 4.45 -10.79 -7.61
N LEU A 215 4.65 -9.48 -7.38
CA LEU A 215 5.77 -8.72 -7.93
C LEU A 215 7.15 -9.17 -7.41
N GLN A 216 7.19 -9.84 -6.25
CA GLN A 216 8.44 -10.39 -5.69
C GLN A 216 8.75 -11.80 -6.19
N GLU A 217 7.76 -12.49 -6.75
CA GLU A 217 7.90 -13.87 -7.22
C GLU A 217 8.13 -13.87 -8.73
N LYS A 218 8.90 -14.85 -9.23
CA LYS A 218 9.09 -14.97 -10.68
C LYS A 218 7.81 -15.51 -11.33
N PRO A 219 7.31 -14.88 -12.40
CA PRO A 219 6.16 -15.38 -13.12
C PRO A 219 6.38 -16.84 -13.57
N GLY A 220 5.47 -17.73 -13.15
CA GLY A 220 5.50 -19.14 -13.53
C GLY A 220 6.11 -20.10 -12.50
N ASP A 221 6.78 -19.59 -11.47
CA ASP A 221 7.24 -20.42 -10.34
C ASP A 221 6.04 -20.90 -9.50
N ASP A 222 6.24 -21.97 -8.73
CA ASP A 222 5.15 -22.60 -7.97
C ASP A 222 4.53 -21.68 -6.93
N ASP A 223 5.32 -20.80 -6.30
CA ASP A 223 4.80 -19.82 -5.36
C ASP A 223 4.01 -18.70 -6.05
N TRP A 224 4.42 -18.29 -7.26
CA TRP A 224 3.62 -17.37 -8.08
C TRP A 224 2.27 -17.99 -8.46
N LYS A 225 2.25 -19.27 -8.84
CA LYS A 225 1.00 -19.99 -9.17
C LYS A 225 0.06 -20.08 -7.96
N LYS A 226 0.58 -20.36 -6.77
CA LYS A 226 -0.23 -20.36 -5.53
C LYS A 226 -0.88 -19.00 -5.27
N LEU A 227 -0.15 -17.90 -5.51
CA LEU A 227 -0.71 -16.56 -5.39
C LEU A 227 -1.76 -16.28 -6.47
N ASP A 228 -1.54 -16.71 -7.71
CA ASP A 228 -2.53 -16.60 -8.79
C ASP A 228 -3.82 -17.38 -8.50
N ASP A 229 -3.71 -18.58 -7.91
CA ASP A 229 -4.86 -19.37 -7.46
C ASP A 229 -5.68 -18.67 -6.38
N LEU A 230 -5.04 -17.88 -5.52
CA LEU A 230 -5.73 -17.01 -4.55
C LEU A 230 -6.36 -15.78 -5.22
N LYS A 231 -5.79 -15.28 -6.32
CA LYS A 231 -6.25 -14.09 -7.05
C LYS A 231 -7.58 -14.34 -7.73
N ARG A 232 -7.72 -15.48 -8.39
CA ARG A 232 -8.90 -15.86 -9.19
C ARG A 232 -10.24 -15.71 -8.45
N PRO A 233 -10.45 -16.29 -7.25
CA PRO A 233 -11.72 -16.14 -6.53
C PRO A 233 -11.97 -14.68 -6.08
N LEU A 234 -10.92 -13.92 -5.76
CA LEU A 234 -11.05 -12.50 -5.40
C LEU A 234 -11.50 -11.65 -6.59
N LEU A 235 -10.90 -11.83 -7.76
CA LEU A 235 -11.31 -11.15 -9.00
C LEU A 235 -12.76 -11.46 -9.36
N LEU A 236 -13.15 -12.73 -9.22
CA LEU A 236 -14.52 -13.19 -9.45
C LEU A 236 -15.50 -12.52 -8.48
N ASN A 237 -15.21 -12.49 -7.18
CA ASN A 237 -16.08 -11.87 -6.18
C ASN A 237 -16.17 -10.35 -6.36
N PHE A 238 -15.04 -9.68 -6.64
CA PHE A 238 -15.00 -8.26 -6.97
C PHE A 238 -15.85 -7.94 -8.20
N SER A 239 -15.68 -8.71 -9.28
CA SER A 239 -16.46 -8.58 -10.52
C SER A 239 -17.96 -8.75 -10.27
N GLN A 240 -18.36 -9.66 -9.38
CA GLN A 240 -19.77 -9.82 -9.00
C GLN A 240 -20.31 -8.57 -8.30
N CYS A 241 -19.54 -7.98 -7.38
CA CYS A 241 -19.95 -6.75 -6.70
C CYS A 241 -20.11 -5.61 -7.70
N LYS A 242 -19.12 -5.41 -8.57
CA LYS A 242 -19.13 -4.38 -9.61
C LYS A 242 -20.28 -4.55 -10.61
N LEU A 243 -20.61 -5.80 -10.97
CA LEU A 243 -21.77 -6.09 -11.80
C LEU A 243 -23.09 -5.65 -11.12
N LEU A 244 -23.22 -5.86 -9.80
CA LEU A 244 -24.40 -5.45 -9.02
C LEU A 244 -24.48 -3.93 -8.82
N THR A 245 -23.34 -3.25 -8.67
CA THR A 245 -23.26 -1.77 -8.62
C THR A 245 -23.30 -1.11 -9.99
N ARG A 246 -23.49 -1.88 -11.07
CA ARG A 246 -23.59 -1.42 -12.47
C ARG A 246 -22.31 -0.74 -13.01
N ASP A 247 -21.16 -1.09 -12.46
CA ASP A 247 -19.85 -0.65 -12.93
C ASP A 247 -19.25 -1.74 -13.82
N PHE A 248 -19.53 -1.65 -15.12
CA PHE A 248 -19.33 -2.77 -16.05
C PHE A 248 -17.92 -2.89 -16.60
N TYR A 249 -17.15 -1.79 -16.69
CA TYR A 249 -15.80 -1.83 -17.25
C TYR A 249 -14.82 -2.66 -16.41
N PRO A 250 -14.74 -2.49 -15.07
CA PRO A 250 -13.90 -3.34 -14.24
C PRO A 250 -14.30 -4.81 -14.31
N VAL A 251 -15.60 -5.11 -14.48
CA VAL A 251 -16.07 -6.48 -14.67
C VAL A 251 -15.46 -7.08 -15.93
N ILE A 252 -15.52 -6.37 -17.06
CA ILE A 252 -14.97 -6.84 -18.33
C ILE A 252 -13.45 -7.05 -18.23
N THR A 253 -12.72 -6.10 -17.63
CA THR A 253 -11.27 -6.20 -17.44
C THR A 253 -10.91 -7.43 -16.62
N HIS A 254 -11.42 -7.53 -15.40
CA HIS A 254 -11.02 -8.61 -14.48
C HIS A 254 -11.51 -10.00 -14.89
N THR A 255 -12.68 -10.10 -15.51
CA THR A 255 -13.14 -11.40 -16.05
C THR A 255 -12.34 -11.81 -17.28
N THR A 256 -11.89 -10.87 -18.11
CA THR A 256 -10.96 -11.17 -19.21
C THR A 256 -9.62 -11.67 -18.70
N ASP A 257 -9.08 -11.07 -17.63
CA ASP A 257 -7.86 -11.54 -16.99
C ASP A 257 -8.00 -12.99 -16.47
N VAL A 258 -9.14 -13.32 -15.87
CA VAL A 258 -9.45 -14.69 -15.41
C VAL A 258 -9.52 -15.64 -16.61
N LEU A 259 -10.21 -15.25 -17.68
CA LEU A 259 -10.42 -16.08 -18.88
C LEU A 259 -9.15 -16.28 -19.72
N ALA A 260 -8.19 -15.35 -19.63
CA ALA A 260 -6.87 -15.53 -20.25
C ALA A 260 -6.10 -16.72 -19.65
N ARG A 261 -6.45 -17.14 -18.43
CA ARG A 261 -5.82 -18.27 -17.72
C ARG A 261 -6.72 -19.50 -17.66
N ASP A 262 -8.01 -19.31 -17.47
CA ASP A 262 -9.03 -20.35 -17.39
C ASP A 262 -10.17 -20.02 -18.37
N PRO A 263 -10.01 -20.33 -19.66
CA PRO A 263 -10.97 -19.96 -20.71
C PRO A 263 -12.37 -20.54 -20.51
N ASP A 264 -12.47 -21.64 -19.76
CA ASP A 264 -13.71 -22.36 -19.51
C ASP A 264 -14.35 -22.00 -18.15
N ASN A 265 -13.93 -20.89 -17.53
CA ASN A 265 -14.52 -20.42 -16.29
C ASN A 265 -15.95 -19.90 -16.51
N GLU A 266 -16.95 -20.70 -16.16
CA GLU A 266 -18.36 -20.41 -16.45
C GLU A 266 -18.85 -19.14 -15.73
N LYS A 267 -18.31 -18.85 -14.54
CA LYS A 267 -18.65 -17.66 -13.76
C LYS A 267 -18.09 -16.38 -14.40
N ALA A 268 -16.85 -16.43 -14.89
CA ALA A 268 -16.23 -15.30 -15.57
C ALA A 268 -16.97 -15.01 -16.88
N LEU A 269 -17.22 -16.02 -17.71
CA LEU A 269 -17.96 -15.88 -18.97
C LEU A 269 -19.35 -15.29 -18.73
N PHE A 270 -20.11 -15.82 -17.77
CA PHE A 270 -21.46 -15.31 -17.49
C PHE A 270 -21.46 -13.85 -17.04
N ARG A 271 -20.52 -13.47 -16.16
CA ARG A 271 -20.41 -12.08 -15.67
C ARG A 271 -19.94 -11.13 -16.77
N ARG A 272 -18.97 -11.55 -17.58
CA ARG A 272 -18.45 -10.77 -18.71
C ARG A 272 -19.51 -10.56 -19.78
N GLY A 273 -20.26 -11.62 -20.13
CA GLY A 273 -21.38 -11.55 -21.07
C GLY A 273 -22.46 -10.57 -20.62
N LYS A 274 -22.83 -10.59 -19.33
CA LYS A 274 -23.77 -9.60 -18.76
C LYS A 274 -23.23 -8.17 -18.79
N ALA A 275 -21.94 -7.97 -18.52
CA ALA A 275 -21.31 -6.66 -18.58
C ALA A 275 -21.25 -6.13 -20.03
N HIS A 276 -20.85 -6.97 -21.00
CA HIS A 276 -20.87 -6.65 -22.43
C HIS A 276 -22.29 -6.27 -22.91
N ALA A 277 -23.30 -7.02 -22.49
CA ALA A 277 -24.70 -6.72 -22.81
C ALA A 277 -25.13 -5.35 -22.27
N ALA A 278 -24.62 -4.94 -21.11
CA ALA A 278 -24.92 -3.64 -20.51
C ALA A 278 -24.22 -2.46 -21.20
N VAL A 279 -23.03 -2.68 -21.76
CA VAL A 279 -22.27 -1.64 -22.50
C VAL A 279 -22.46 -1.69 -24.02
N TRP A 280 -23.48 -2.42 -24.50
CA TRP A 280 -23.83 -2.56 -25.93
C TRP A 280 -22.80 -3.29 -26.81
N ASN A 281 -21.93 -4.11 -26.21
CA ASN A 281 -21.05 -5.03 -26.93
C ASN A 281 -21.81 -6.33 -27.23
N VAL A 282 -22.75 -6.25 -28.18
CA VAL A 282 -23.75 -7.30 -28.44
C VAL A 282 -23.13 -8.61 -28.89
N THR A 283 -22.11 -8.56 -29.75
CA THR A 283 -21.46 -9.74 -30.33
C THR A 283 -20.73 -10.53 -29.26
N GLU A 284 -19.90 -9.85 -28.47
CA GLU A 284 -19.13 -10.40 -27.36
C GLU A 284 -20.05 -10.95 -26.27
N ALA A 285 -21.13 -10.21 -25.94
CA ALA A 285 -22.13 -10.67 -24.98
C ALA A 285 -22.76 -12.00 -25.39
N ARG A 286 -23.13 -12.15 -26.67
CA ARG A 286 -23.71 -13.40 -27.19
C ARG A 286 -22.71 -14.54 -27.15
N GLN A 287 -21.48 -14.30 -27.57
CA GLN A 287 -20.42 -15.33 -27.58
C GLN A 287 -20.17 -15.86 -26.16
N ASP A 288 -19.98 -14.96 -25.19
CA ASP A 288 -19.74 -15.35 -23.79
C ASP A 288 -20.92 -16.13 -23.22
N LEU A 289 -22.15 -15.64 -23.43
CA LEU A 289 -23.36 -16.28 -22.89
C LEU A 289 -23.60 -17.66 -23.51
N LEU A 290 -23.45 -17.82 -24.84
CA LEU A 290 -23.59 -19.12 -25.49
C LEU A 290 -22.53 -20.12 -25.01
N ARG A 291 -21.29 -19.66 -24.81
CA ARG A 291 -20.22 -20.50 -24.25
C ARG A 291 -20.56 -21.02 -22.85
N VAL A 292 -21.26 -20.24 -22.02
CA VAL A 292 -21.73 -20.70 -20.70
C VAL A 292 -22.68 -21.89 -20.83
N VAL A 293 -23.58 -21.89 -21.83
CA VAL A 293 -24.53 -22.99 -22.05
C VAL A 293 -23.82 -24.26 -22.52
N GLU A 294 -22.83 -24.12 -23.40
CA GLU A 294 -22.00 -25.23 -23.85
C GLU A 294 -21.27 -25.92 -22.68
N LEU A 295 -20.74 -25.13 -21.74
CA LEU A 295 -19.98 -25.64 -20.59
C LEU A 295 -20.90 -26.16 -19.48
N ASN A 296 -22.03 -25.49 -19.24
CA ASN A 296 -22.97 -25.86 -18.19
C ASN A 296 -24.42 -25.73 -18.67
N PRO A 297 -24.98 -26.81 -19.25
CA PRO A 297 -26.37 -26.83 -19.73
C PRO A 297 -27.43 -26.53 -18.66
N LYS A 298 -27.10 -26.61 -17.36
CA LYS A 298 -28.04 -26.26 -16.27
C LYS A 298 -28.34 -24.77 -16.21
N LEU A 299 -27.45 -23.93 -16.77
CA LEU A 299 -27.62 -22.48 -16.82
C LEU A 299 -28.41 -22.01 -18.05
N ASP A 300 -28.80 -22.93 -18.94
CA ASP A 300 -29.50 -22.66 -20.20
C ASP A 300 -30.68 -21.69 -20.05
N GLY A 301 -31.61 -21.98 -19.14
CA GLY A 301 -32.79 -21.11 -18.93
C GLY A 301 -32.45 -19.69 -18.44
N VAL A 302 -31.39 -19.53 -17.64
CA VAL A 302 -30.94 -18.20 -17.16
C VAL A 302 -30.27 -17.45 -18.31
N VAL A 303 -29.42 -18.12 -19.07
CA VAL A 303 -28.72 -17.52 -20.21
C VAL A 303 -29.70 -17.11 -21.31
N HIS A 304 -30.65 -17.98 -21.68
CA HIS A 304 -31.65 -17.65 -22.70
C HIS A 304 -32.51 -16.45 -22.32
N LYS A 305 -32.80 -16.27 -21.02
CA LYS A 305 -33.50 -15.07 -20.54
C LYS A 305 -32.67 -13.80 -20.78
N GLU A 306 -31.36 -13.84 -20.50
CA GLU A 306 -30.46 -12.70 -20.74
C GLU A 306 -30.28 -12.42 -22.24
N LEU A 307 -30.14 -13.47 -23.07
CA LEU A 307 -30.07 -13.34 -24.53
C LEU A 307 -31.35 -12.76 -25.14
N ALA A 308 -32.53 -13.23 -24.71
CA ALA A 308 -33.82 -12.70 -25.16
C ALA A 308 -33.98 -11.21 -24.78
N ALA A 309 -33.54 -10.82 -23.58
CA ALA A 309 -33.54 -9.42 -23.16
C ALA A 309 -32.61 -8.55 -24.01
N LEU A 310 -31.41 -9.06 -24.35
CA LEU A 310 -30.46 -8.38 -25.24
C LEU A 310 -31.04 -8.22 -26.65
N GLU A 311 -31.61 -9.28 -27.22
CA GLU A 311 -32.23 -9.26 -28.55
C GLU A 311 -33.39 -8.28 -28.64
N SER A 312 -34.24 -8.23 -27.62
CA SER A 312 -35.33 -7.26 -27.57
C SER A 312 -34.82 -5.83 -27.58
N ARG A 313 -33.74 -5.52 -26.84
CA ARG A 313 -33.13 -4.18 -26.82
C ARG A 313 -32.52 -3.80 -28.17
N VAL A 314 -31.85 -4.75 -28.84
CA VAL A 314 -31.28 -4.54 -30.17
C VAL A 314 -32.38 -4.25 -31.19
N LYS A 315 -33.45 -5.07 -31.24
CA LYS A 315 -34.59 -4.84 -32.15
C LYS A 315 -35.27 -3.50 -31.93
N GLN A 316 -35.42 -3.07 -30.68
CA GLN A 316 -35.99 -1.76 -30.36
C GLN A 316 -35.11 -0.61 -30.88
N LYS A 317 -33.79 -0.72 -30.72
CA LYS A 317 -32.84 0.28 -31.23
C LYS A 317 -32.84 0.34 -32.76
N GLU A 318 -32.81 -0.81 -33.43
CA GLU A 318 -32.89 -0.89 -34.90
C GLU A 318 -34.20 -0.30 -35.43
N ALA A 319 -35.32 -0.54 -34.76
CA ALA A 319 -36.61 0.04 -35.13
C ALA A 319 -36.63 1.56 -34.96
N GLN A 320 -36.03 2.08 -33.87
CA GLN A 320 -35.88 3.52 -33.65
C GLN A 320 -35.00 4.18 -34.71
N GLU A 321 -33.84 3.58 -35.00
CA GLU A 321 -32.92 4.06 -36.04
C GLU A 321 -33.61 4.07 -37.41
N LYS A 322 -34.30 2.98 -37.79
CA LYS A 322 -35.07 2.91 -39.04
C LYS A 322 -36.14 4.00 -39.12
N SER A 323 -36.87 4.26 -38.04
CA SER A 323 -37.86 5.34 -37.99
C SER A 323 -37.21 6.72 -38.12
N SER A 324 -36.06 6.93 -37.49
CA SER A 324 -35.30 8.19 -37.58
C SER A 324 -34.80 8.45 -39.00
N TYR A 325 -34.25 7.44 -39.67
CA TYR A 325 -33.81 7.55 -41.06
C TYR A 325 -34.96 7.92 -41.99
N LEU A 326 -36.13 7.26 -41.87
CA LEU A 326 -37.30 7.59 -42.69
C LEU A 326 -37.77 9.04 -42.49
N GLY A 327 -37.72 9.57 -41.26
CA GLY A 327 -38.04 10.97 -40.97
C GLY A 327 -37.07 11.97 -41.61
N MET A 328 -35.77 11.63 -41.68
CA MET A 328 -34.74 12.47 -42.32
C MET A 328 -34.87 12.55 -43.85
N PHE A 329 -35.42 11.53 -44.51
CA PHE A 329 -35.66 11.55 -45.97
C PHE A 329 -37.04 12.14 -46.37
N SER A 330 -37.88 12.44 -45.37
CA SER A 330 -39.24 12.99 -45.57
C SER A 330 -39.33 14.49 -45.28
N SER A 331 -38.21 15.13 -44.94
CA SER A 331 -38.06 16.58 -44.68
C SER A 331 -37.18 17.22 -45.75
#